data_AF-A0A838ETW1-F1
#
_entry.id   AF-A0A838ETW1-F1
#
_cell.length_a   1.000
_cell.length_b   1.000
_cell.length_c   1.000
_cell.angle_alpha   90.00
_cell.angle_beta   90.00
_cell.angle_gamma   90.00
#
_symmetry.space_group_name_H-M   'P 1'
#
loop_
_entity.id
_entity.type
_entity.pdbx_description
1 polymer ?
#
loop_
_entity_poly.entity_id
_entity_poly.type
_entity_poly.pdbx_seq_one_letter_code
_entity_poly.pdbx_strand_id
1 'polypeptide(L)'
;MLGKKLYKTSMLNVFRLGILAIVIFFFNDFYLETFTYENFQADGRFKILDVIDYHFRYPHEFITFLCLILIPAIYYGVIRGVRFHEKGFVYNRGLPFFNKAVLYSNIKTYKLLHPKKAISIHSKEGDVFVIADNTVERAIAILDQHNIQGDLAQDDYVRLISNYKKFLMMVIGFSVFVFVIKRLGLFQN
;
A
#
# COMPACT_ATOMS: atom_id res chain seq x y z
N MET A 1 -0.58 -19.44 -22.82
CA MET A 1 -0.54 -17.96 -22.74
C MET A 1 -1.89 -17.44 -22.22
N LEU A 2 -1.88 -16.49 -21.27
CA LEU A 2 -3.08 -15.93 -20.61
C LEU A 2 -3.94 -15.01 -21.50
N GLY A 3 -3.48 -14.69 -22.72
CA GLY A 3 -4.16 -13.77 -23.63
C GLY A 3 -3.81 -12.30 -23.38
N LYS A 4 -4.55 -11.39 -24.03
CA LYS A 4 -4.32 -9.95 -23.94
C LYS A 4 -4.56 -9.44 -22.52
N LYS A 5 -3.79 -8.42 -22.11
CA LYS A 5 -3.98 -7.73 -20.83
C LYS A 5 -5.26 -6.90 -20.90
N LEU A 6 -6.16 -7.11 -19.95
CA LEU A 6 -7.42 -6.38 -19.82
C LEU A 6 -7.31 -5.25 -18.79
N TYR A 7 -6.72 -5.57 -17.64
CA TYR A 7 -6.73 -4.67 -16.48
C TYR A 7 -5.51 -4.89 -15.58
N LYS A 8 -5.08 -3.84 -14.87
CA LYS A 8 -4.06 -3.93 -13.82
C LYS A 8 -4.58 -3.20 -12.59
N THR A 9 -4.61 -3.88 -11.46
CA THR A 9 -4.98 -3.24 -10.20
C THR A 9 -3.89 -2.30 -9.71
N SER A 10 -4.31 -1.31 -8.93
CA SER A 10 -3.43 -0.35 -8.28
C SER A 10 -3.51 -0.48 -6.77
N MET A 11 -2.40 -0.19 -6.07
CA MET A 11 -2.45 -0.06 -4.61
C MET A 11 -3.45 1.03 -4.22
N LEU A 12 -4.19 0.80 -3.12
CA LEU A 12 -5.10 1.80 -2.59
C LEU A 12 -4.36 3.10 -2.27
N ASN A 13 -5.01 4.24 -2.55
CA ASN A 13 -4.39 5.55 -2.40
C ASN A 13 -3.92 5.81 -0.95
N VAL A 14 -4.66 5.31 0.04
CA VAL A 14 -4.30 5.44 1.46
C VAL A 14 -2.96 4.76 1.76
N PHE A 15 -2.74 3.54 1.25
CA PHE A 15 -1.46 2.85 1.43
C PHE A 15 -0.34 3.51 0.64
N ARG A 16 -0.61 4.01 -0.57
CA ARG A 16 0.37 4.78 -1.35
C ARG A 16 0.81 6.04 -0.60
N LEU A 17 -0.12 6.77 0.02
CA LEU A 17 0.18 7.93 0.85
C LEU A 17 0.98 7.54 2.10
N GLY A 18 0.65 6.41 2.75
CA GLY A 18 1.42 5.88 3.87
C GLY A 18 2.87 5.56 3.48
N ILE A 19 3.08 4.87 2.36
CA ILE A 19 4.43 4.59 1.82
C ILE A 19 5.17 5.89 1.50
N LEU A 20 4.48 6.86 0.87
CA LEU A 20 5.08 8.16 0.55
C LEU A 20 5.53 8.89 1.82
N ALA A 21 4.70 8.89 2.87
CA ALA A 21 5.07 9.50 4.15
C ALA A 21 6.31 8.84 4.77
N ILE A 22 6.41 7.51 4.72
CA ILE A 22 7.59 6.75 5.17
C ILE A 22 8.83 7.14 4.35
N VAL A 23 8.72 7.22 3.03
CA VAL A 23 9.83 7.61 2.16
C VAL A 23 10.28 9.04 2.46
N ILE A 24 9.36 9.98 2.63
CA ILE A 24 9.68 11.37 2.97
C ILE A 24 10.38 11.43 4.33
N PHE A 25 9.90 10.67 5.33
CA PHE A 25 10.53 10.59 6.64
C PHE A 25 11.98 10.12 6.54
N PHE A 26 12.23 8.97 5.92
CA PHE A 26 13.58 8.43 5.77
C PHE A 26 14.46 9.29 4.85
N PHE A 27 13.88 9.97 3.86
CA PHE A 27 14.64 10.90 3.03
C PHE A 27 15.11 12.12 3.84
N ASN A 28 14.27 12.65 4.74
CA ASN A 28 14.69 13.73 5.63
C ASN A 28 15.75 13.26 6.62
N ASP A 29 15.58 12.06 7.18
CA ASP A 29 16.56 11.44 8.08
C ASP A 29 17.92 11.28 7.38
N PHE A 30 17.95 10.63 6.21
CA PHE A 30 19.13 10.50 5.34
C PHE A 30 19.78 11.85 5.00
N TYR A 31 18.98 12.84 4.64
CA TYR A 31 19.47 14.18 4.32
C TYR A 31 20.13 14.86 5.53
N LEU A 32 19.51 14.79 6.71
CA LEU A 32 20.04 15.39 7.94
C LEU A 32 21.28 14.63 8.44
N GLU A 33 21.28 13.30 8.35
CA GLU A 33 22.40 12.45 8.73
C GLU A 33 23.65 12.76 7.92
N THR A 34 23.49 13.18 6.66
CA THR A 34 24.61 13.59 5.80
C THR A 34 25.49 14.67 6.43
N PHE A 35 24.89 15.61 7.17
CA PHE A 35 25.61 16.68 7.85
C PHE A 35 26.49 16.20 9.01
N THR A 36 26.31 14.96 9.46
CA THR A 36 27.07 14.33 10.53
C THR A 36 28.27 13.54 10.03
N TYR A 37 28.35 13.25 8.73
CA TYR A 37 29.43 12.45 8.16
C TYR A 37 30.76 13.20 8.15
N GLU A 38 31.81 12.55 8.67
CA GLU A 38 33.16 13.15 8.77
C GLU A 38 33.67 13.65 7.41
N ASN A 39 33.49 12.85 6.36
CA ASN A 39 33.90 13.21 4.99
C ASN A 39 33.13 14.42 4.45
N PHE A 40 31.85 14.59 4.82
CA PHE A 40 31.03 15.72 4.40
C PHE A 40 31.44 17.00 5.16
N GLN A 41 31.71 16.88 6.46
CA GLN A 41 32.20 18.00 7.28
C GLN A 41 33.59 18.46 6.86
N ALA A 42 34.47 17.53 6.46
CA ALA A 42 35.82 17.84 5.98
C ALA A 42 35.83 18.64 4.68
N ASP A 43 34.85 18.41 3.79
CA ASP A 43 34.71 19.15 2.53
C ASP A 43 34.20 20.59 2.74
N GLY A 44 33.62 20.91 3.91
CA GLY A 44 33.32 22.28 4.34
C GLY A 44 32.22 23.00 3.56
N ARG A 45 31.37 22.27 2.82
CA ARG A 45 30.29 22.83 2.00
C ARG A 45 28.92 22.39 2.52
N PHE A 46 28.13 23.36 2.99
CA PHE A 46 26.86 23.13 3.69
C PHE A 46 25.61 23.56 2.90
N LYS A 47 25.70 23.72 1.58
CA LYS A 47 24.53 24.02 0.74
C LYS A 47 23.79 22.73 0.41
N ILE A 48 22.52 22.88 0.07
CA ILE A 48 21.64 21.76 -0.32
C ILE A 48 22.21 20.95 -1.49
N LEU A 49 22.84 21.62 -2.47
CA LEU A 49 23.44 20.96 -3.63
C LEU A 49 24.71 20.16 -3.27
N ASP A 50 25.41 20.53 -2.19
CA ASP A 50 26.63 19.85 -1.79
C ASP A 50 26.34 18.43 -1.26
N VAL A 51 25.14 18.20 -0.70
CA VAL A 51 24.66 16.87 -0.31
C VAL A 51 24.56 15.94 -1.52
N ILE A 52 24.16 16.47 -2.68
CA ILE A 52 24.05 15.70 -3.92
C ILE A 52 25.46 15.34 -4.41
N ASP A 53 26.35 16.33 -4.49
CA ASP A 53 27.74 16.13 -4.93
C ASP A 53 28.48 15.13 -4.03
N TYR A 54 28.25 15.19 -2.71
CA TYR A 54 28.80 14.25 -1.75
C TYR A 54 28.39 12.82 -2.06
N HIS A 55 27.11 12.54 -2.28
CA HIS A 55 26.64 11.19 -2.57
C HIS A 55 27.03 10.69 -3.96
N PHE A 56 27.34 11.58 -4.90
CA PHE A 56 27.98 11.17 -6.15
C PHE A 56 29.42 10.68 -5.93
N ARG A 57 30.16 11.29 -5.00
CA ARG A 57 31.53 10.90 -4.67
C ARG A 57 31.60 9.70 -3.71
N TYR A 58 30.68 9.63 -2.74
CA TYR A 58 30.58 8.59 -1.72
C TYR A 58 29.18 7.94 -1.78
N PRO A 59 28.94 7.03 -2.73
CA PRO A 59 27.59 6.55 -3.03
C PRO A 59 27.07 5.49 -2.05
N HIS A 60 27.87 5.04 -1.08
CA HIS A 60 27.51 3.92 -0.20
C HIS A 60 26.16 4.15 0.50
N GLU A 61 26.01 5.25 1.22
CA GLU A 61 24.77 5.54 1.95
C GLU A 61 23.58 5.78 1.02
N PHE A 62 23.82 6.42 -0.12
CA PHE A 62 22.78 6.62 -1.14
C PHE A 62 22.30 5.30 -1.74
N ILE A 63 23.21 4.36 -2.03
CA ILE A 63 22.87 3.03 -2.53
C ILE A 63 22.05 2.27 -1.47
N THR A 64 22.44 2.35 -0.20
CA THR A 64 21.71 1.72 0.91
C THR A 64 20.29 2.28 1.01
N PHE A 65 20.13 3.60 1.03
CA PHE A 65 18.83 4.25 1.02
C PHE A 65 17.99 3.84 -0.19
N LEU A 66 18.60 3.82 -1.38
CA LEU A 66 17.92 3.46 -2.62
C LEU A 66 17.44 2.01 -2.61
N CYS A 67 18.27 1.07 -2.16
CA CYS A 67 17.97 -0.36 -2.12
C CYS A 67 16.96 -0.74 -1.03
N LEU A 68 17.05 -0.13 0.16
CA LEU A 68 16.23 -0.50 1.32
C LEU A 68 14.92 0.28 1.41
N ILE A 69 14.89 1.53 0.92
CA ILE A 69 13.73 2.41 1.05
C ILE A 69 13.07 2.63 -0.31
N LEU A 70 13.81 3.19 -1.27
CA LEU A 70 13.21 3.71 -2.51
C LEU A 70 12.72 2.59 -3.43
N ILE A 71 13.53 1.56 -3.69
CA ILE A 71 13.16 0.44 -4.55
C ILE A 71 11.93 -0.30 -3.99
N PRO A 72 11.88 -0.71 -2.71
CA PRO A 72 10.70 -1.32 -2.13
C PRO A 72 9.47 -0.41 -2.20
N ALA A 73 9.62 0.89 -1.89
CA ALA A 73 8.51 1.83 -1.95
C ALA A 73 7.91 1.95 -3.36
N ILE A 74 8.75 2.08 -4.39
CA ILE A 74 8.31 2.11 -5.80
C ILE A 74 7.67 0.77 -6.19
N TYR A 75 8.31 -0.34 -5.80
CA TYR A 75 7.81 -1.66 -6.12
C TYR A 75 6.42 -1.89 -5.54
N TYR A 76 6.23 -1.67 -4.24
CA TYR A 76 4.95 -1.90 -3.57
C TYR A 76 3.90 -0.83 -3.88
N GLY A 77 4.31 0.43 -4.08
CA GLY A 77 3.39 1.56 -4.32
C GLY A 77 2.92 1.71 -5.77
N VAL A 78 3.72 1.29 -6.75
CA VAL A 78 3.50 1.56 -8.18
C VAL A 78 3.52 0.29 -9.04
N ILE A 79 4.51 -0.59 -8.84
CA ILE A 79 4.73 -1.73 -9.74
C ILE A 79 3.79 -2.89 -9.39
N ARG A 80 3.68 -3.24 -8.10
CA ARG A 80 2.89 -4.35 -7.58
C ARG A 80 1.41 -4.12 -7.87
N GLY A 81 0.75 -5.21 -8.26
CA GLY A 81 -0.67 -5.24 -8.58
C GLY A 81 -1.01 -6.54 -9.30
N VAL A 82 -2.29 -6.87 -9.32
CA VAL A 82 -2.83 -8.03 -10.04
C VAL A 82 -3.09 -7.63 -11.48
N ARG A 83 -2.61 -8.44 -12.42
CA ARG A 83 -2.84 -8.20 -13.85
C ARG A 83 -3.89 -9.18 -14.33
N PHE A 84 -5.02 -8.68 -14.79
CA PHE A 84 -6.08 -9.48 -15.39
C PHE A 84 -5.87 -9.56 -16.90
N HIS A 85 -6.05 -10.76 -17.41
CA HIS A 85 -5.96 -11.11 -18.82
C HIS A 85 -7.24 -11.85 -19.24
N GLU A 86 -7.37 -12.14 -20.52
CA GLU A 86 -8.54 -12.82 -21.09
C GLU A 86 -8.80 -14.21 -20.49
N LYS A 87 -7.77 -15.00 -20.19
CA LYS A 87 -7.94 -16.39 -19.71
C LYS A 87 -7.67 -16.59 -18.22
N GLY A 88 -7.26 -15.53 -17.53
CA GLY A 88 -6.92 -15.60 -16.12
C GLY A 88 -6.23 -14.33 -15.62
N PHE A 89 -5.62 -14.41 -14.45
CA PHE A 89 -4.90 -13.29 -13.86
C PHE A 89 -3.52 -13.71 -13.34
N VAL A 90 -2.63 -12.74 -13.21
CA VAL A 90 -1.30 -12.88 -12.60
C VAL A 90 -1.33 -12.19 -11.25
N TYR A 91 -1.20 -12.98 -10.19
CA TYR A 91 -1.16 -12.51 -8.82
C TYR A 91 0.27 -12.49 -8.29
N ASN A 92 0.68 -11.38 -7.68
CA ASN A 92 1.99 -11.27 -7.07
C ASN A 92 1.93 -11.64 -5.56
N ARG A 93 2.68 -12.66 -5.14
CA ARG A 93 2.66 -13.21 -3.78
C ARG A 93 3.48 -12.43 -2.75
N GLY A 94 3.91 -11.21 -3.04
CA GLY A 94 4.59 -10.34 -2.08
C GLY A 94 6.00 -9.99 -2.52
N LEU A 95 6.79 -10.97 -2.98
CA LEU A 95 8.14 -10.70 -3.46
C LEU A 95 8.14 -10.32 -4.96
N PRO A 96 9.07 -9.44 -5.38
CA PRO A 96 9.43 -9.30 -6.78
C PRO A 96 9.61 -10.69 -7.41
N PHE A 97 9.02 -10.92 -8.57
CA PHE A 97 9.14 -12.16 -9.36
C PHE A 97 8.37 -13.40 -8.86
N PHE A 98 7.78 -13.40 -7.66
CA PHE A 98 6.91 -14.48 -7.18
C PHE A 98 5.47 -14.31 -7.68
N ASN A 99 5.30 -14.43 -8.99
CA ASN A 99 4.01 -14.31 -9.66
C ASN A 99 3.36 -15.70 -9.85
N LYS A 100 2.09 -15.83 -9.47
CA LYS A 100 1.26 -17.01 -9.78
C LYS A 100 0.27 -16.64 -10.88
N ALA A 101 0.31 -17.36 -11.99
CA ALA A 101 -0.74 -17.30 -13.00
C ALA A 101 -1.90 -18.20 -12.57
N VAL A 102 -3.11 -17.67 -12.59
CA VAL A 102 -4.34 -18.37 -12.19
C VAL A 102 -5.32 -18.28 -13.35
N LEU A 103 -5.76 -19.42 -13.86
CA LEU A 103 -6.79 -19.50 -14.90
C LEU A 103 -8.19 -19.33 -14.29
N TYR A 104 -9.10 -18.68 -15.02
CA TYR A 104 -10.48 -18.52 -14.56
C TYR A 104 -11.19 -19.88 -14.38
N SER A 105 -10.81 -20.89 -15.17
CA SER A 105 -11.30 -22.27 -15.03
C SER A 105 -11.03 -22.90 -13.67
N ASN A 106 -10.00 -22.42 -12.95
CA ASN A 106 -9.57 -22.95 -11.66
C ASN A 106 -10.16 -22.17 -10.49
N ILE A 107 -10.96 -21.14 -10.77
CA ILE A 107 -11.65 -20.36 -9.75
C ILE A 107 -12.95 -21.07 -9.40
N LYS A 108 -13.24 -21.11 -8.10
CA LYS A 108 -14.48 -21.67 -7.56
C LYS A 108 -15.52 -20.56 -7.38
N THR A 109 -15.17 -19.54 -6.59
CA THR A 109 -16.04 -18.41 -6.29
C THR A 109 -15.21 -17.17 -5.98
N TYR A 110 -15.86 -16.01 -5.92
CA TYR A 110 -15.29 -14.82 -5.28
C TYR A 110 -16.23 -14.28 -4.20
N LYS A 111 -15.69 -13.56 -3.22
CA LYS A 111 -16.44 -12.92 -2.14
C LYS A 111 -16.07 -11.45 -2.02
N LEU A 112 -17.06 -10.61 -1.76
CA LEU A 112 -16.87 -9.19 -1.52
C LEU A 112 -16.40 -8.95 -0.08
N LEU A 113 -15.17 -8.46 0.09
CA LEU A 113 -14.62 -8.11 1.40
C LEU A 113 -14.91 -6.65 1.77
N HIS A 114 -14.94 -5.77 0.76
CA HIS A 114 -15.33 -4.38 0.92
C HIS A 114 -15.94 -3.87 -0.38
N PRO A 115 -17.13 -3.25 -0.35
CA PRO A 115 -17.94 -2.95 -1.53
C PRO A 115 -17.24 -2.18 -2.64
N LYS A 116 -16.30 -1.32 -2.29
CA LYS A 116 -15.57 -0.47 -3.25
C LYS A 116 -14.08 -0.72 -3.31
N LYS A 117 -13.55 -1.65 -2.50
CA LYS A 117 -12.10 -1.68 -2.22
C LYS A 117 -11.47 -3.05 -2.20
N ALA A 118 -12.20 -4.13 -1.91
CA ALA A 118 -11.57 -5.44 -1.79
C ALA A 118 -12.50 -6.60 -2.12
N ILE A 119 -11.95 -7.61 -2.78
CA ILE A 119 -12.55 -8.93 -3.00
C ILE A 119 -11.56 -10.03 -2.64
N SER A 120 -12.07 -11.20 -2.26
CA SER A 120 -11.29 -12.44 -2.22
C SER A 120 -11.74 -13.36 -3.34
N ILE A 121 -10.79 -14.01 -4.00
CA ILE A 121 -11.04 -15.02 -5.03
C ILE A 121 -10.57 -16.36 -4.48
N HIS A 122 -11.45 -17.36 -4.49
CA HIS A 122 -11.19 -18.69 -3.96
C HIS A 122 -10.97 -19.67 -5.12
N SER A 123 -9.83 -20.36 -5.12
CA SER A 123 -9.55 -21.40 -6.11
C SER A 123 -10.21 -22.73 -5.74
N LYS A 124 -10.36 -23.62 -6.72
CA LYS A 124 -10.80 -25.00 -6.50
C LYS A 124 -9.79 -25.81 -5.67
N GLU A 125 -8.52 -25.41 -5.68
CA GLU A 125 -7.42 -26.01 -4.92
C GLU A 125 -7.34 -25.50 -3.47
N GLY A 126 -8.20 -24.55 -3.08
CA GLY A 126 -8.25 -23.99 -1.72
C GLY A 126 -7.38 -22.74 -1.51
N ASP A 127 -6.72 -22.22 -2.55
CA ASP A 127 -6.02 -20.93 -2.46
C ASP A 127 -7.01 -19.77 -2.33
N VAL A 128 -6.59 -18.73 -1.59
CA VAL A 128 -7.32 -17.48 -1.47
C VAL A 128 -6.46 -16.32 -1.98
N PHE A 129 -6.97 -15.58 -2.96
CA PHE A 129 -6.33 -14.40 -3.52
C PHE A 129 -7.10 -13.15 -3.11
N VAL A 130 -6.47 -12.29 -2.30
CA VAL A 130 -7.09 -11.03 -1.87
C VAL A 130 -6.67 -9.92 -2.82
N ILE A 131 -7.65 -9.28 -3.44
CA ILE A 131 -7.44 -8.19 -4.38
C ILE A 131 -8.04 -6.93 -3.77
N ALA A 132 -7.18 -5.98 -3.43
CA ALA A 132 -7.57 -4.65 -2.99
C ALA A 132 -7.22 -3.63 -4.07
N ASP A 133 -8.18 -2.79 -4.45
CA ASP A 133 -8.02 -1.81 -5.51
C ASP A 133 -9.00 -0.64 -5.35
N ASN A 134 -8.70 0.49 -5.99
CA ASN A 134 -9.58 1.64 -5.96
C ASN A 134 -10.85 1.45 -6.80
N THR A 135 -10.81 0.53 -7.77
CA THR A 135 -11.89 0.21 -8.71
C THR A 135 -12.07 -1.30 -8.81
N VAL A 136 -12.55 -1.91 -7.73
CA VAL A 136 -12.80 -3.35 -7.62
C VAL A 136 -13.92 -3.83 -8.56
N GLU A 137 -14.82 -2.93 -8.96
CA GLU A 137 -15.93 -3.21 -9.87
C GLU A 137 -15.45 -3.75 -11.22
N ARG A 138 -14.28 -3.30 -11.70
CA ARG A 138 -13.66 -3.85 -12.92
C ARG A 138 -13.21 -5.29 -12.76
N ALA A 139 -12.67 -5.64 -11.60
CA ALA A 139 -12.29 -7.03 -11.32
C ALA A 139 -13.52 -7.93 -11.24
N ILE A 140 -14.59 -7.46 -10.58
CA ILE A 140 -15.88 -8.15 -10.51
C ILE A 140 -16.45 -8.38 -11.91
N ALA A 141 -16.53 -7.33 -12.75
CA ALA A 141 -17.06 -7.45 -14.10
C ALA A 141 -16.30 -8.49 -14.96
N ILE A 142 -14.97 -8.60 -14.81
CA ILE A 142 -14.16 -9.62 -15.49
C ILE A 142 -14.52 -11.02 -15.00
N LEU A 143 -14.75 -11.21 -13.70
CA LEU A 143 -15.14 -12.50 -13.12
C LEU A 143 -16.55 -12.91 -13.55
N ASP A 144 -17.48 -11.97 -13.58
CA ASP A 144 -18.87 -12.19 -14.01
C ASP A 144 -18.94 -12.57 -15.50
N GLN A 145 -18.11 -11.95 -16.36
CA GLN A 145 -17.98 -12.34 -17.78
C GLN A 145 -17.55 -13.80 -17.98
N HIS A 146 -16.88 -14.39 -16.98
CA HIS A 146 -16.46 -15.79 -16.98
C HIS A 146 -17.44 -16.71 -16.23
N ASN A 147 -18.64 -16.23 -15.89
CA ASN A 147 -19.66 -16.96 -15.15
C ASN A 147 -19.17 -17.49 -13.79
N ILE A 148 -18.24 -16.77 -13.13
CA ILE A 148 -17.77 -17.15 -11.80
C ILE A 148 -18.78 -16.64 -10.78
N GLN A 149 -19.29 -17.53 -9.93
CA GLN A 149 -20.28 -17.15 -8.93
C GLN A 149 -19.65 -16.29 -7.83
N GLY A 150 -20.25 -15.13 -7.59
CA GLY A 150 -19.86 -14.19 -6.54
C GLY A 150 -20.81 -14.20 -5.35
N ASP A 151 -20.25 -14.19 -4.14
CA ASP A 151 -20.98 -13.79 -2.93
C ASP A 151 -20.79 -12.28 -2.70
N LEU A 152 -21.83 -11.53 -3.03
CA LEU A 152 -21.88 -10.07 -2.90
C LEU A 152 -22.48 -9.62 -1.57
N ALA A 153 -22.94 -10.55 -0.72
CA ALA A 153 -23.46 -10.20 0.59
C ALA A 153 -22.31 -9.68 1.45
N GLN A 154 -22.49 -8.49 2.02
CA GLN A 154 -21.57 -8.01 3.05
C GLN A 154 -21.86 -8.79 4.31
N ASP A 155 -20.88 -9.57 4.78
CA ASP A 155 -20.93 -10.12 6.13
C ASP A 155 -21.11 -8.95 7.12
N ASP A 156 -21.96 -9.12 8.14
CA ASP A 156 -22.18 -8.11 9.19
C ASP A 156 -20.87 -7.64 9.85
N TYR A 157 -19.84 -8.48 9.82
CA TYR A 157 -18.48 -8.17 10.25
C TYR A 157 -17.81 -7.05 9.45
N VAL A 158 -18.04 -6.98 8.13
CA VAL A 158 -17.54 -5.91 7.25
C VAL A 158 -18.23 -4.59 7.58
N ARG A 159 -19.53 -4.62 7.90
CA ARG A 159 -20.28 -3.45 8.39
C ARG A 159 -19.69 -2.91 9.69
N LEU A 160 -19.30 -3.79 10.61
CA LEU A 160 -18.67 -3.40 11.88
C LEU A 160 -17.33 -2.68 11.65
N ILE A 161 -16.45 -3.24 10.80
CA ILE A 161 -15.14 -2.63 10.46
C ILE A 161 -15.30 -1.31 9.68
N SER A 162 -16.32 -1.21 8.81
CA SER A 162 -16.56 0.00 8.01
C SER A 162 -16.94 1.23 8.84
N ASN A 163 -17.35 1.05 10.10
CA ASN A 163 -17.65 2.13 11.04
C ASN A 163 -16.40 2.75 11.69
N TYR A 164 -15.18 2.44 11.23
CA TYR A 164 -13.95 3.05 11.73
C TYR A 164 -14.00 4.59 11.73
N LYS A 165 -14.76 5.22 10.81
CA LYS A 165 -14.97 6.68 10.81
C LYS A 165 -15.65 7.19 12.08
N LYS A 166 -16.64 6.45 12.60
CA LYS A 166 -17.32 6.78 13.86
C LYS A 166 -16.37 6.60 15.04
N PHE A 167 -15.59 5.53 15.03
CA PHE A 167 -14.55 5.31 16.04
C PHE A 167 -13.48 6.42 16.01
N LEU A 168 -12.97 6.78 14.84
CA LEU A 168 -11.96 7.85 14.70
C LEU A 168 -12.53 9.21 15.12
N MET A 169 -13.76 9.54 14.73
CA MET A 169 -14.44 10.76 15.19
C MET A 169 -14.64 10.77 16.70
N MET A 170 -14.98 9.63 17.30
CA MET A 170 -15.10 9.49 18.76
C MET A 170 -13.75 9.71 19.44
N VAL A 171 -12.67 9.10 18.93
CA VAL A 171 -11.32 9.25 19.49
C VAL A 171 -10.83 10.69 19.36
N ILE A 172 -10.97 11.31 18.19
CA ILE A 172 -10.60 12.72 17.99
C ILE A 172 -11.45 13.62 18.88
N GLY A 173 -12.77 13.43 18.90
CA GLY A 173 -13.69 14.21 19.72
C GLY A 173 -13.39 14.09 21.22
N PHE A 174 -13.12 12.88 21.69
CA PHE A 174 -12.71 12.62 23.07
C PHE A 174 -11.33 13.23 23.38
N SER A 175 -10.38 13.16 22.44
CA SER A 175 -9.06 13.78 22.62
C SER A 175 -9.15 15.30 22.72
N VAL A 176 -9.98 15.94 21.88
CA VAL A 176 -10.25 17.38 21.94
C VAL A 176 -10.96 17.72 23.25
N PHE A 177 -11.94 16.93 23.68
CA PHE A 177 -12.64 17.12 24.94
C PHE A 177 -11.68 17.05 26.15
N VAL A 178 -10.84 16.02 26.23
CA VAL A 178 -9.82 15.88 27.28
C VAL A 178 -8.82 17.05 27.24
N PHE A 179 -8.42 17.50 26.04
CA PHE A 179 -7.54 18.66 25.89
C PHE A 179 -8.18 19.94 26.43
N VAL A 180 -9.46 20.19 26.13
CA VAL A 180 -10.22 21.34 26.64
C VAL A 180 -10.36 21.27 28.16
N ILE A 181 -10.74 20.11 28.72
CA ILE A 181 -10.86 19.95 30.17
C ILE A 181 -9.53 20.16 30.88
N LYS A 182 -8.43 19.62 30.34
CA LYS A 182 -7.08 19.88 30.88
C LYS A 182 -6.72 21.37 30.83
N ARG A 183 -7.06 22.06 29.74
CA ARG A 183 -6.77 23.50 29.58
C ARG A 183 -7.63 24.40 30.48
N LEU A 184 -8.82 23.95 30.86
CA LEU A 184 -9.71 24.63 31.80
C LEU A 184 -9.39 24.35 33.28
N GLY A 185 -8.35 23.55 33.57
CA GLY A 185 -7.90 23.30 34.96
C GLY A 185 -8.81 22.38 35.77
N LEU A 186 -9.83 21.76 35.16
CA LEU A 186 -10.82 20.92 35.85
C LEU A 186 -10.26 19.60 36.42
N PHE A 187 -9.00 19.27 36.14
CA PHE A 187 -8.27 18.12 36.70
C PHE A 187 -7.17 18.50 37.69
N GLN A 188 -7.09 19.77 38.10
CA GLN A 188 -6.23 20.18 39.23
C GLN A 188 -7.01 20.05 40.53
N ASN A 189 -7.07 18.83 41.06
CA ASN A 189 -7.24 18.53 42.48
C ASN A 189 -6.16 17.54 42.89
#